data_AF-A0A172Z3T4-F1
#
_entry.id   AF-A0A172Z3T4-F1
#
_cell.length_a   1.000
_cell.length_b   1.000
_cell.length_c   1.000
_cell.angle_alpha   90.00
_cell.angle_beta   90.00
_cell.angle_gamma   90.00
#
_symmetry.space_group_name_H-M   'P 1'
#
loop_
_entity.id
_entity.type
_entity.pdbx_description
1 polymer ?
#
loop_
_entity_poly.entity_id
_entity_poly.type
_entity_poly.pdbx_seq_one_letter_code
_entity_poly.pdbx_strand_id
1 'polypeptide(L)'
;MRKVAMAIAVLALAGCGEGKPVDAPKAKPAVTESQPQTGVIAAQEWDVWVGPPDHKLQALTDLTAWLLEHGFNFYIVKTDGKDEVLLGPFASKAEAEAKQALLTEKLARAKKNDTESQVIEHKTAQ
;
A
#
# COMPACT_ATOMS: atom_id res chain seq x y z
N MET A 1 1.82 -40.51 -11.72
CA MET A 1 1.63 -40.23 -13.16
C MET A 1 0.15 -40.05 -13.42
N ARG A 2 -0.37 -38.82 -13.35
CA ARG A 2 -1.77 -38.52 -13.69
C ARG A 2 -1.78 -37.45 -14.79
N LYS A 3 -2.53 -37.78 -15.83
CA LYS A 3 -2.51 -37.22 -17.19
C LYS A 3 -3.07 -35.80 -17.20
N VAL A 4 -2.33 -34.90 -17.85
CA VAL A 4 -2.77 -33.54 -18.21
C VAL A 4 -3.58 -33.66 -19.51
N ALA A 5 -4.79 -33.12 -19.54
CA ALA A 5 -5.54 -32.93 -20.79
C ALA A 5 -5.89 -31.44 -20.90
N MET A 6 -5.23 -30.77 -21.83
CA MET A 6 -5.55 -29.42 -22.29
C MET A 6 -6.75 -29.45 -23.24
N ALA A 7 -7.61 -28.44 -23.15
CA ALA A 7 -8.53 -28.08 -24.23
C ALA A 7 -8.56 -26.55 -24.33
N ILE A 8 -7.95 -26.03 -25.41
CA ILE A 8 -7.99 -24.64 -25.82
C ILE A 8 -9.05 -24.54 -26.92
N ALA A 9 -10.03 -23.65 -26.75
CA ALA A 9 -10.96 -23.27 -27.81
C ALA A 9 -10.78 -21.77 -28.08
N VAL A 10 -10.18 -21.44 -29.22
CA VAL A 10 -10.14 -20.08 -29.78
C VAL A 10 -11.16 -20.06 -30.91
N LEU A 11 -12.16 -19.18 -30.80
CA LEU A 11 -13.08 -18.84 -31.88
C LEU A 11 -12.91 -17.35 -32.19
N ALA A 12 -12.16 -17.09 -33.25
CA ALA A 12 -12.09 -15.79 -33.91
C ALA A 12 -13.34 -15.63 -34.80
N LEU A 13 -14.03 -14.50 -34.65
CA LEU A 13 -15.02 -14.04 -35.62
C LEU A 13 -14.54 -12.69 -36.18
N ALA A 14 -13.92 -12.77 -37.35
CA ALA A 14 -13.68 -11.63 -38.22
C ALA A 14 -15.03 -11.21 -38.84
N GLY A 15 -15.55 -10.08 -38.36
CA GLY A 15 -16.67 -9.36 -38.98
C GLY A 15 -16.13 -8.28 -39.92
N CYS A 16 -16.47 -8.44 -41.21
CA CYS A 16 -16.11 -7.62 -42.35
C CYS A 16 -16.84 -6.27 -42.32
N GLY A 17 -16.10 -5.15 -42.49
CA GLY A 17 -16.65 -3.80 -42.66
C GLY A 17 -15.72 -2.98 -43.55
N GLU A 18 -16.16 -2.72 -44.78
CA GLU A 18 -15.44 -2.05 -45.86
C GLU A 18 -15.90 -0.58 -45.95
N GLY A 19 -14.96 0.39 -45.89
CA GLY A 19 -15.23 1.83 -46.09
C GLY A 19 -14.20 2.77 -45.47
N LYS A 20 -13.24 3.26 -46.27
CA LYS A 20 -12.25 4.35 -46.00
C LYS A 20 -12.75 5.67 -46.63
N PRO A 21 -12.02 6.80 -46.53
CA PRO A 21 -11.39 7.49 -45.38
C PRO A 21 -11.70 9.02 -45.38
N VAL A 22 -11.43 9.78 -44.30
CA VAL A 22 -10.75 11.11 -44.35
C VAL A 22 -10.62 11.78 -42.96
N ASP A 23 -9.38 12.20 -42.67
CA ASP A 23 -8.89 13.36 -41.90
C ASP A 23 -9.31 13.62 -40.43
N ALA A 24 -8.49 13.08 -39.50
CA ALA A 24 -7.60 13.77 -38.53
C ALA A 24 -8.10 14.93 -37.61
N PRO A 25 -7.47 15.24 -36.45
CA PRO A 25 -6.41 14.53 -35.71
C PRO A 25 -6.62 14.43 -34.16
N LYS A 26 -5.73 13.65 -33.51
CA LYS A 26 -5.13 13.90 -32.17
C LYS A 26 -5.84 13.34 -30.92
N ALA A 27 -5.42 12.14 -30.51
CA ALA A 27 -4.77 11.90 -29.22
C ALA A 27 -4.34 10.42 -29.09
N LYS A 28 -3.03 10.19 -28.93
CA LYS A 28 -2.51 8.97 -28.28
C LYS A 28 -2.94 9.05 -26.80
N PRO A 29 -3.25 7.91 -26.15
CA PRO A 29 -2.17 7.10 -25.61
C PRO A 29 -2.29 5.62 -25.97
N ALA A 30 -1.15 5.07 -26.39
CA ALA A 30 -0.85 3.67 -26.16
C ALA A 30 -0.86 3.40 -24.65
N VAL A 31 -1.59 2.39 -24.21
CA VAL A 31 -1.13 1.53 -23.11
C VAL A 31 -1.27 0.10 -23.61
N THR A 32 -0.13 -0.35 -24.13
CA THR A 32 0.26 -1.73 -24.31
C THR A 32 -0.36 -2.66 -23.28
N GLU A 33 -1.03 -3.67 -23.79
CA GLU A 33 -1.22 -4.98 -23.16
C GLU A 33 0.00 -5.36 -22.33
N SER A 34 -0.18 -5.59 -21.04
CA SER A 34 0.76 -6.39 -20.25
C SER A 34 -0.04 -7.39 -19.45
N GLN A 35 0.21 -8.66 -19.78
CA GLN A 35 -0.39 -9.88 -19.29
C GLN A 35 -0.59 -9.92 -17.75
N PRO A 36 -1.59 -10.63 -17.23
CA PRO A 36 -1.51 -11.17 -15.89
C PRO A 36 -0.49 -12.32 -15.90
N GLN A 37 0.75 -11.93 -15.61
CA GLN A 37 1.86 -12.82 -15.32
C GLN A 37 1.55 -13.66 -14.07
N THR A 38 1.76 -14.96 -14.22
CA THR A 38 1.81 -15.97 -13.18
C THR A 38 2.83 -15.60 -12.09
N GLY A 39 2.34 -15.45 -10.87
CA GLY A 39 3.13 -15.35 -9.65
C GLY A 39 2.15 -15.03 -8.53
N VAL A 40 2.23 -15.73 -7.40
CA VAL A 40 1.58 -15.25 -6.17
C VAL A 40 2.31 -13.95 -5.82
N ILE A 41 1.80 -12.82 -6.31
CA ILE A 41 2.21 -11.50 -5.83
C ILE A 41 1.73 -11.51 -4.38
N ALA A 42 2.64 -11.70 -3.43
CA ALA A 42 2.36 -11.31 -2.06
C ALA A 42 1.89 -9.86 -2.16
N ALA A 43 0.64 -9.59 -1.80
CA ALA A 43 0.09 -8.25 -1.89
C ALA A 43 1.06 -7.33 -1.11
N GLN A 44 1.64 -6.35 -1.80
CA GLN A 44 2.57 -5.41 -1.16
C GLN A 44 1.77 -4.59 -0.15
N GLU A 45 1.96 -4.91 1.13
CA GLU A 45 1.33 -4.22 2.25
C GLU A 45 2.19 -3.02 2.70
N TRP A 46 1.57 -2.06 3.37
CA TRP A 46 2.18 -0.81 3.80
C TRP A 46 1.86 -0.52 5.25
N ASP A 47 2.78 0.07 5.98
CA ASP A 47 2.55 0.55 7.33
C ASP A 47 2.89 2.03 7.45
N VAL A 48 2.40 2.65 8.53
CA VAL A 48 2.88 3.95 8.97
C VAL A 48 3.66 3.75 10.25
N TRP A 49 4.97 3.90 10.18
CA TRP A 49 5.80 4.01 11.38
C TRP A 49 5.47 5.30 12.10
N VAL A 50 5.34 5.24 13.43
CA VAL A 50 5.07 6.38 14.30
C VAL A 50 5.96 6.28 15.51
N GLY A 51 6.74 7.32 15.79
CA GLY A 51 7.63 7.28 16.93
C GLY A 51 8.33 8.60 17.21
N PRO A 52 8.89 8.76 18.42
CA PRO A 52 9.81 9.84 18.70
C PRO A 52 11.13 9.61 17.93
N PRO A 53 11.79 10.66 17.42
CA PRO A 53 13.07 10.54 16.69
C PRO A 53 14.13 9.79 17.53
N ASP A 54 14.14 10.03 18.84
CA ASP A 54 15.10 9.43 19.78
C ASP A 54 14.74 8.00 20.26
N HIS A 55 13.63 7.41 19.81
CA HIS A 55 13.20 6.05 20.18
C HIS A 55 13.15 5.78 21.70
N LYS A 56 12.89 6.81 22.52
CA LYS A 56 12.83 6.67 23.98
C LYS A 56 11.58 5.88 24.39
N LEU A 57 11.76 4.79 25.15
CA LEU A 57 10.66 3.91 25.58
C LEU A 57 9.51 4.64 26.29
N GLN A 58 9.81 5.60 27.17
CA GLN A 58 8.78 6.36 27.88
C GLN A 58 7.88 7.17 26.92
N ALA A 59 8.45 7.69 25.83
CA ALA A 59 7.71 8.42 24.81
C ALA A 59 6.88 7.49 23.92
N LEU A 60 7.26 6.22 23.78
CA LEU A 60 6.45 5.20 23.10
C LEU A 60 5.21 4.80 23.91
N THR A 61 5.32 4.68 25.24
CA THR A 61 4.16 4.38 26.10
C THR A 61 3.11 5.50 26.06
N ASP A 62 3.54 6.76 26.13
CA ASP A 62 2.64 7.92 25.98
C ASP A 62 2.00 7.98 24.58
N LEU A 63 2.80 7.74 23.54
CA LEU A 63 2.33 7.70 22.16
C LEU A 63 1.26 6.62 21.96
N THR A 64 1.50 5.39 22.42
CA THR A 64 0.56 4.27 22.26
C THR A 64 -0.75 4.51 23.01
N ALA A 65 -0.71 5.08 24.22
CA ALA A 65 -1.91 5.49 24.92
C ALA A 65 -2.72 6.51 24.11
N TRP A 66 -2.04 7.56 23.60
CA TRP A 66 -2.68 8.58 22.79
C TRP A 66 -3.29 8.03 21.49
N LEU A 67 -2.60 7.10 20.81
CA LEU A 67 -3.11 6.44 19.61
C LEU A 67 -4.39 5.65 19.89
N LEU A 68 -4.46 4.93 21.03
CA LEU A 68 -5.69 4.23 21.45
C LEU A 68 -6.83 5.21 21.71
N GLU A 69 -6.58 6.30 22.44
CA GLU A 69 -7.58 7.33 22.75
C GLU A 69 -8.15 7.98 21.48
N HIS A 70 -7.35 8.05 20.42
CA HIS A 70 -7.75 8.63 19.14
C HIS A 70 -8.22 7.62 18.08
N GLY A 71 -8.32 6.34 18.45
CA GLY A 71 -8.90 5.29 17.61
C GLY A 71 -7.98 4.83 16.48
N PHE A 72 -6.66 4.97 16.64
CA PHE A 72 -5.69 4.41 15.71
C PHE A 72 -5.39 2.95 16.08
N ASN A 73 -5.56 2.05 15.11
CA ASN A 73 -5.10 0.67 15.26
C ASN A 73 -3.59 0.63 14.98
N PHE A 74 -2.84 0.07 15.91
CA PHE A 74 -1.39 -0.09 15.79
C PHE A 74 -0.95 -1.44 16.33
N TYR A 75 0.27 -1.81 15.99
CA TYR A 75 1.00 -2.92 16.57
C TYR A 75 2.45 -2.50 16.82
N ILE A 76 3.14 -3.24 17.68
CA ILE A 76 4.52 -2.96 18.07
C ILE A 76 5.42 -4.06 17.51
N VAL A 77 6.50 -3.67 16.85
CA VAL A 77 7.54 -4.58 16.37
C VAL A 77 8.87 -4.25 17.02
N LYS A 78 9.77 -5.24 17.11
CA LYS A 78 11.17 -4.99 17.46
C LYS A 78 12.01 -4.93 16.19
N THR A 79 12.59 -3.77 15.92
CA THR A 79 13.55 -3.56 14.83
C THR A 79 14.88 -3.13 15.43
N ASP A 80 15.96 -3.85 15.13
CA ASP A 80 17.30 -3.55 15.67
C ASP A 80 17.33 -3.48 17.22
N GLY A 81 16.50 -4.30 17.88
CA GLY A 81 16.36 -4.31 19.35
C GLY A 81 15.55 -3.15 19.95
N LYS A 82 15.03 -2.24 19.12
CA LYS A 82 14.16 -1.12 19.54
C LYS A 82 12.71 -1.42 19.23
N ASP A 83 11.81 -0.98 20.12
CA ASP A 83 10.38 -1.07 19.90
C ASP A 83 9.93 0.04 18.94
N GLU A 84 9.19 -0.31 17.90
CA GLU A 84 8.62 0.60 16.91
C GLU A 84 7.11 0.40 16.85
N VAL A 85 6.36 1.50 16.73
CA VAL A 85 4.90 1.48 16.63
C VAL A 85 4.53 1.65 15.16
N LEU A 86 3.76 0.70 14.62
CA LEU A 86 3.31 0.69 13.24
C LEU A 86 1.78 0.75 13.18
N LEU A 87 1.23 1.57 12.27
CA LEU A 87 -0.18 1.55 11.90
C LEU A 87 -0.34 0.73 10.61
N GLY A 88 -1.29 -0.20 10.58
CA GLY A 88 -1.50 -1.08 9.42
C GLY A 88 -1.61 -2.56 9.85
N PRO A 89 -1.32 -3.51 8.93
CA PRO A 89 -0.92 -3.30 7.53
C PRO A 89 -2.07 -2.76 6.66
N PHE A 90 -1.73 -1.88 5.72
CA PHE A 90 -2.63 -1.29 4.73
C PHE A 90 -2.40 -1.93 3.36
N ALA A 91 -3.49 -2.15 2.61
CA ALA A 91 -3.42 -2.83 1.30
C ALA A 91 -2.82 -1.95 0.18
N SER A 92 -2.65 -0.65 0.42
CA SER A 92 -2.09 0.28 -0.55
C SER A 92 -1.35 1.44 0.12
N LYS A 93 -0.34 1.97 -0.57
CA LYS A 93 0.41 3.14 -0.12
C LYS A 93 -0.49 4.36 0.11
N ALA A 94 -1.45 4.59 -0.79
CA ALA A 94 -2.38 5.71 -0.70
C ALA A 94 -3.23 5.66 0.59
N GLU A 95 -3.62 4.46 1.03
CA GLU A 95 -4.32 4.29 2.30
C GLU A 95 -3.41 4.61 3.50
N ALA A 96 -2.16 4.13 3.48
CA ALA A 96 -1.17 4.44 4.51
C ALA A 96 -0.88 5.96 4.58
N GLU A 97 -0.70 6.62 3.43
CA GLU A 97 -0.49 8.08 3.33
C GLU A 97 -1.71 8.86 3.84
N ALA A 98 -2.93 8.42 3.55
CA ALA A 98 -4.14 9.04 4.09
C ALA A 98 -4.21 8.92 5.62
N LYS A 99 -3.82 7.75 6.17
CA LYS A 99 -3.76 7.52 7.62
C LYS A 99 -2.65 8.34 8.29
N GLN A 100 -1.49 8.46 7.65
CA GLN A 100 -0.38 9.31 8.09
C GLN A 100 -0.79 10.79 8.13
N ALA A 101 -1.49 11.28 7.11
CA ALA A 101 -1.96 12.67 7.06
C ALA A 101 -2.98 12.94 8.19
N LEU A 102 -3.94 12.03 8.41
CA LEU A 102 -4.89 12.11 9.50
C LEU A 102 -4.21 12.11 10.87
N LEU A 103 -3.21 11.25 11.06
CA LEU A 103 -2.40 11.20 12.26
C LEU A 103 -1.68 12.52 12.50
N THR A 104 -0.99 13.03 11.48
CA THR A 104 -0.21 14.27 11.54
C THR A 104 -1.10 15.47 11.89
N GLU A 105 -2.29 15.57 11.30
CA GLU A 105 -3.26 16.62 11.64
C GLU A 105 -3.65 16.56 13.14
N LYS A 106 -3.96 15.37 13.65
CA LYS A 106 -4.34 15.19 15.05
C LYS A 106 -3.18 15.46 16.01
N LEU A 107 -1.96 15.04 15.67
CA LEU A 107 -0.74 15.32 16.45
C LEU A 107 -0.45 16.82 16.50
N ALA A 108 -0.56 17.52 15.35
CA ALA A 108 -0.39 18.97 15.27
C ALA A 108 -1.44 19.70 16.11
N ARG A 109 -2.71 19.27 16.06
CA ARG A 109 -3.79 19.80 16.90
C ARG A 109 -3.51 19.58 18.38
N ALA A 110 -2.91 18.44 18.73
CA ALA A 110 -2.49 18.11 20.09
C ALA A 110 -1.14 18.76 20.50
N LYS A 111 -0.50 19.53 19.60
CA LYS A 111 0.84 20.12 19.80
C LYS A 111 1.94 19.10 20.13
N LYS A 112 1.78 17.85 19.71
CA LYS A 112 2.80 16.79 19.81
C LYS A 112 3.77 16.93 18.64
N ASN A 113 4.84 17.71 18.82
CA ASN A 113 5.88 17.91 17.79
C ASN A 113 7.06 16.93 17.95
N ASP A 114 7.11 16.21 19.06
CA ASP A 114 8.15 15.23 19.39
C ASP A 114 7.84 13.82 18.82
N THR A 115 6.97 13.74 17.82
CA THR A 115 6.53 12.49 17.20
C THR A 115 6.54 12.67 15.69
N GLU A 116 7.22 11.75 15.01
CA GLU A 116 7.28 11.68 13.56
C GLU A 116 6.42 10.52 13.06
N SER A 117 6.04 10.59 11.78
CA SER A 117 5.35 9.49 11.13
C SER A 117 5.88 9.31 9.71
N GLN A 118 6.06 8.06 9.28
CA GLN A 118 6.59 7.73 7.96
C GLN A 118 5.88 6.51 7.38
N VAL A 119 5.48 6.59 6.10
CA VAL A 119 4.96 5.44 5.38
C VAL A 119 6.12 4.53 4.97
N ILE A 120 6.04 3.26 5.36
CA ILE A 120 7.03 2.22 5.09
C ILE A 120 6.36 1.02 4.44
N GLU A 121 7.14 0.22 3.70
CA GLU A 121 6.66 -1.08 3.22
C GLU A 121 6.51 -2.04 4.40
N HIS A 122 5.41 -2.79 4.43
CA HIS A 122 5.19 -3.81 5.46
C HIS A 122 6.26 -4.88 5.38
N LYS A 123 6.93 -5.09 6.51
CA LYS A 123 7.83 -6.22 6.69
C LYS A 123 7.26 -7.11 7.78
N THR A 124 6.81 -8.30 7.40
CA THR A 124 6.63 -9.37 8.36
C THR A 124 7.99 -9.63 9.01
N ALA A 125 8.12 -9.33 10.30
CA ALA A 125 9.29 -9.70 11.09
C ALA A 125 9.51 -11.22 10.90
N GLN A 126 10.68 -11.59 10.37
CA GLN A 126 11.11 -12.99 10.23
C GLN A 126 11.66 -13.52 11.54
#